data_AF-A0A816BNJ4-F1
#
_entry.id   AF-A0A816BNJ4-F1
#
_cell.length_a   1.000
_cell.length_b   1.000
_cell.length_c   1.000
_cell.angle_alpha   90.00
_cell.angle_beta   90.00
_cell.angle_gamma   90.00
#
_symmetry.space_group_name_H-M   'P 1'
#
loop_
_entity.id
_entity.type
_entity.pdbx_description
1 polymer ?
#
loop_
_entity_poly.entity_id
_entity_poly.type
_entity_poly.pdbx_seq_one_letter_code
_entity_poly.pdbx_strand_id
1 'polypeptide(L)'
;MCSDDQACSKRSDPVHRAEYRHTGLPDYLIPCHFQDACYDKKPDHPIRFFHGEEIPSIKKHSTLGSDNARKRKLTPCMYGNECRFMKNPQHTATYSHPSSE
;
A
#
# COMPACT_ATOMS: atom_id res chain seq x y z
N MET A 1 12.80 -6.96 -11.70
CA MET A 1 12.30 -8.13 -12.46
C MET A 1 11.70 -9.10 -11.47
N CYS A 2 10.55 -9.70 -11.74
CA CYS A 2 9.96 -10.72 -10.89
C CYS A 2 10.77 -12.02 -10.97
N SER A 3 10.99 -12.70 -9.84
CA SER A 3 11.72 -13.97 -9.77
C SER A 3 11.03 -15.11 -10.53
N ASP A 4 9.69 -15.16 -10.47
CA ASP A 4 8.90 -16.23 -11.11
C ASP A 4 8.53 -15.88 -12.57
N ASP A 5 8.90 -14.68 -13.04
CA ASP A 5 8.63 -14.12 -14.37
C ASP A 5 7.31 -14.58 -15.00
N GLN A 6 7.34 -15.50 -15.97
CA GLN A 6 6.14 -15.96 -16.68
C GLN A 6 5.22 -16.84 -15.82
N ALA A 7 5.77 -17.58 -14.86
CA ALA A 7 5.05 -18.48 -13.96
C ALA A 7 4.50 -17.76 -12.71
N CYS A 8 4.71 -16.45 -12.60
CA CYS A 8 4.24 -15.67 -11.46
C CYS A 8 2.71 -15.63 -11.40
N SER A 9 2.16 -16.12 -10.29
CA SER A 9 0.72 -16.13 -10.01
C SER A 9 0.12 -14.74 -9.75
N LYS A 10 0.97 -13.73 -9.50
CA LYS A 10 0.58 -12.34 -9.22
C LYS A 10 0.68 -11.42 -10.46
N ARG A 11 0.81 -11.98 -11.68
CA ARG A 11 0.91 -11.17 -12.92
C ARG A 11 -0.33 -10.33 -13.22
N SER A 12 -1.49 -10.70 -12.70
CA SER A 12 -2.73 -9.93 -12.81
C SER A 12 -2.98 -9.00 -11.61
N ASP A 13 -2.12 -9.04 -10.59
CA ASP A 13 -2.26 -8.16 -9.43
C ASP A 13 -1.69 -6.77 -9.79
N PRO A 14 -2.49 -5.71 -9.71
CA PRO A 14 -2.09 -4.38 -10.18
C PRO A 14 -0.96 -3.78 -9.32
N VAL A 15 -0.89 -4.12 -8.03
CA VAL A 15 0.20 -3.67 -7.13
C VAL A 15 1.51 -4.38 -7.47
N HIS A 16 1.47 -5.70 -7.62
CA HIS A 16 2.62 -6.49 -8.04
C HIS A 16 3.13 -6.04 -9.42
N ARG A 17 2.24 -5.78 -10.37
CA ARG A 17 2.62 -5.27 -11.70
C ARG A 17 3.23 -3.87 -11.67
N ALA A 18 2.85 -3.03 -10.72
CA ALA A 18 3.45 -1.71 -10.52
C ALA A 18 4.87 -1.81 -9.91
N GLU A 19 5.14 -2.84 -9.10
CA GLU A 19 6.44 -3.03 -8.44
C GLU A 19 7.42 -3.90 -9.25
N TYR A 20 6.93 -4.89 -10.00
CA TYR A 20 7.75 -5.92 -10.63
C TYR A 20 7.54 -5.99 -12.14
N ARG A 21 8.67 -5.96 -12.85
CA ARG A 21 8.75 -6.17 -14.30
C ARG A 21 8.69 -7.65 -14.66
N HIS A 22 8.04 -7.96 -15.77
CA HIS A 22 7.93 -9.30 -16.35
C HIS A 22 8.28 -9.26 -17.83
N THR A 23 8.91 -10.31 -18.34
CA THR A 23 9.24 -10.45 -19.76
C THR A 23 7.97 -10.45 -20.61
N GLY A 24 7.98 -9.68 -21.70
CA GLY A 24 6.88 -9.61 -22.65
C GLY A 24 5.66 -8.80 -22.20
N LEU A 25 5.74 -8.12 -21.05
CA LEU A 25 4.70 -7.21 -20.57
C LEU A 25 5.24 -5.78 -20.44
N PRO A 26 4.40 -4.75 -20.65
CA PRO A 26 4.81 -3.36 -20.45
C PRO A 26 5.13 -3.09 -18.97
N ASP A 27 6.08 -2.19 -18.74
CA ASP A 27 6.51 -1.73 -17.41
C ASP A 27 5.46 -0.84 -16.71
N TYR A 28 4.45 -0.38 -17.46
CA TYR A 28 3.34 0.42 -16.97
C TYR A 28 2.02 -0.23 -17.37
N LEU A 29 0.99 -0.05 -16.55
CA LEU A 29 -0.37 -0.42 -16.89
C LEU A 29 -1.01 0.68 -17.74
N ILE A 30 -1.79 0.28 -18.73
CA ILE A 30 -2.50 1.19 -19.64
C ILE A 30 -3.83 1.58 -18.97
N PRO A 31 -4.21 2.87 -18.91
CA PRO A 31 -5.50 3.23 -18.33
C PRO A 31 -6.63 2.57 -19.12
N CYS A 32 -7.53 1.86 -18.44
CA CYS A 32 -8.69 1.26 -19.08
C CYS A 32 -9.62 2.37 -19.57
N HIS A 33 -10.09 2.28 -20.82
CA HIS A 33 -11.03 3.25 -21.36
C HIS A 33 -12.31 3.38 -20.52
N PHE A 34 -12.77 2.27 -19.94
CA PHE A 34 -14.00 2.21 -19.15
C PHE A 34 -13.80 2.51 -17.66
N GLN A 35 -12.56 2.55 -17.16
CA GLN A 35 -12.23 2.80 -15.74
C GLN A 35 -13.17 2.01 -14.79
N ASP A 36 -13.80 2.67 -13.81
CA ASP A 36 -14.72 2.04 -12.84
C ASP A 36 -15.95 1.37 -13.48
N ALA A 37 -16.28 1.71 -14.73
CA ALA A 37 -17.38 1.11 -15.48
C ALA A 37 -16.96 -0.13 -16.30
N CYS A 38 -15.70 -0.57 -16.18
CA CYS A 38 -15.21 -1.76 -16.87
C CYS A 38 -15.86 -3.03 -16.29
N TYR A 39 -16.35 -3.89 -17.19
CA TYR A 39 -16.95 -5.19 -16.85
C TYR A 39 -16.15 -6.38 -17.40
N ASP A 40 -14.97 -6.13 -17.99
CA ASP A 40 -14.13 -7.20 -18.52
C ASP A 40 -13.45 -7.95 -17.36
N LYS A 41 -13.86 -9.22 -17.19
CA LYS A 41 -13.35 -10.13 -16.16
C LYS A 41 -12.30 -11.11 -16.70
N LYS A 42 -11.87 -10.95 -17.96
CA LYS A 42 -10.86 -11.84 -18.55
C LYS A 42 -9.55 -11.72 -17.78
N PRO A 43 -8.84 -12.84 -17.55
CA PRO A 43 -7.59 -12.83 -16.79
C PRO A 43 -6.46 -12.03 -17.46
N ASP A 44 -6.53 -11.80 -18.77
CA ASP A 44 -5.57 -10.96 -19.52
C ASP A 44 -5.76 -9.46 -19.26
N HIS A 45 -7.00 -9.02 -19.00
CA HIS A 45 -7.34 -7.62 -18.84
C HIS A 45 -6.55 -6.93 -17.70
N PRO A 46 -6.54 -7.45 -16.45
CA PRO A 46 -5.82 -6.82 -15.34
C PRO A 46 -4.29 -6.90 -15.47
N ILE A 47 -3.76 -7.69 -16.41
CA ILE A 47 -2.31 -7.74 -16.68
C ILE A 47 -1.85 -6.48 -17.42
N ARG A 48 -2.74 -5.90 -18.22
CA ARG A 48 -2.44 -4.81 -19.18
C ARG A 48 -3.10 -3.50 -18.80
N PHE A 49 -4.28 -3.54 -18.18
CA PHE A 49 -5.10 -2.36 -17.93
C PHE A 49 -5.30 -2.07 -16.44
N PHE A 50 -5.40 -0.79 -16.09
CA PHE A 50 -5.74 -0.33 -14.72
C PHE A 50 -6.95 0.61 -14.73
N HIS A 51 -7.71 0.63 -13.63
CA HIS A 51 -8.94 1.44 -13.51
C HIS A 51 -8.79 2.64 -12.56
N GLY A 52 -7.56 3.08 -12.31
CA GLY A 52 -7.27 4.14 -11.34
C GLY A 52 -7.20 3.69 -9.88
N GLU A 53 -7.09 2.38 -9.64
CA GLU A 53 -6.93 1.81 -8.30
C GLU A 53 -5.78 2.49 -7.56
N GLU A 54 -6.03 2.94 -6.32
CA GLU A 54 -5.00 3.55 -5.50
C GLU A 54 -3.96 2.48 -5.15
N ILE A 55 -2.84 2.46 -5.89
CA ILE A 55 -1.68 1.64 -5.55
C ILE A 55 -1.16 2.18 -4.22
N PRO A 56 -1.31 1.47 -3.09
CA PRO A 56 -0.89 1.98 -1.81
C PRO A 56 0.61 2.21 -1.89
N SER A 57 1.04 3.47 -1.78
CA SER A 57 2.44 3.90 -1.90
C SER A 57 3.39 2.86 -1.34
N ILE A 58 4.16 2.26 -2.25
CA ILE A 58 5.09 1.14 -2.06
C ILE A 58 5.86 1.34 -0.75
N LYS A 59 5.36 0.74 0.34
CA LYS A 59 6.12 0.66 1.59
C LYS A 59 7.18 -0.38 1.33
N LYS A 60 8.40 0.07 1.06
CA LYS A 60 9.60 -0.76 0.94
C LYS A 60 9.55 -1.89 1.98
N HIS A 61 9.48 -3.12 1.49
CA HIS A 61 9.61 -4.39 2.21
C HIS A 61 9.02 -4.40 3.63
N SER A 62 7.85 -5.01 3.79
CA SER A 62 7.53 -5.65 5.05
C SER A 62 6.94 -7.02 4.75
N THR A 63 7.80 -8.01 4.99
CA THR A 63 7.51 -9.42 5.17
C THR A 63 6.11 -9.70 5.69
N LEU A 64 5.50 -10.75 5.11
CA LEU A 64 4.44 -11.56 5.70
C LEU A 64 4.39 -11.45 7.23
N GLY A 65 3.25 -10.98 7.74
CA GLY A 65 2.96 -10.88 9.17
C GLY A 65 1.45 -10.82 9.38
N SER A 66 0.85 -12.00 9.38
CA SER A 66 -0.51 -12.25 9.88
C SER A 66 -0.63 -11.77 11.32
N ASP A 67 -1.76 -11.11 11.59
CA ASP A 67 -2.48 -11.04 12.87
C ASP A 67 -1.74 -10.61 14.16
N ASN A 68 -2.33 -9.58 14.77
CA ASN A 68 -2.27 -9.16 16.18
C ASN A 68 -1.32 -7.99 16.53
N ALA A 69 -1.87 -7.05 17.32
CA ALA A 69 -1.31 -5.79 17.83
C ALA A 69 -1.10 -4.64 16.83
N ARG A 70 -2.20 -4.01 16.39
CA ARG A 70 -2.21 -2.64 15.83
C ARG A 70 -1.85 -1.60 16.91
N LYS A 71 -0.59 -1.56 17.35
CA LYS A 71 -0.02 -0.34 17.94
C LYS A 71 0.06 0.68 16.81
N ARG A 72 -0.98 1.53 16.69
CA ARG A 72 -0.99 2.67 15.77
C ARG A 72 0.28 3.48 16.06
N LYS A 73 1.21 3.57 15.09
CA LYS A 73 2.38 4.45 15.19
C LYS A 73 1.87 5.88 15.12
N LEU A 74 1.51 6.44 16.27
CA LEU A 74 1.09 7.83 16.39
C LEU A 74 2.28 8.74 16.05
N THR A 75 2.02 9.82 15.32
CA THR A 75 3.03 10.81 14.97
C THR A 75 3.65 11.38 16.25
N PRO A 76 4.98 11.45 16.40
CA PRO A 76 5.59 12.04 17.59
C PRO A 76 5.10 13.48 17.79
N CYS A 77 4.69 13.81 19.01
CA CYS A 77 4.32 15.18 19.34
C CYS A 77 5.55 16.08 19.28
N MET A 78 5.47 17.17 18.53
CA MET A 78 6.54 18.18 18.42
C MET A 78 6.93 18.82 19.76
N TYR A 79 6.04 18.79 20.76
CA TYR A 79 6.27 19.33 22.10
C TYR A 79 6.83 18.29 23.09
N GLY A 80 7.06 17.04 22.66
CA GLY A 80 7.67 16.00 23.49
C GLY A 80 7.01 15.83 24.86
N ASN A 81 7.82 15.73 25.90
CA ASN A 81 7.40 15.63 27.30
C ASN A 81 6.78 16.91 27.88
N GLU A 82 6.84 18.03 27.16
CA GLU A 82 6.30 19.34 27.61
C GLU A 82 4.95 19.66 26.94
N CYS A 83 4.34 18.69 26.25
CA CYS A 83 3.07 18.90 25.59
C CYS A 83 1.94 19.24 26.58
N ARG A 84 1.35 20.43 26.44
CA ARG A 84 0.21 20.89 27.25
C ARG A 84 -1.09 20.10 26.99
N PHE A 85 -1.15 19.35 25.88
CA PHE A 85 -2.34 18.61 25.43
C PHE A 85 -2.28 17.11 25.73
N MET A 86 -1.34 16.64 26.57
CA MET A 86 -1.29 15.23 26.98
C MET A 86 -2.56 14.71 27.64
N LYS A 87 -3.39 15.59 28.20
CA LYS A 87 -4.68 15.24 28.81
C LYS A 87 -5.87 15.29 27.83
N ASN A 88 -5.65 15.73 26.59
CA ASN A 88 -6.70 15.80 25.58
C ASN A 88 -6.80 14.44 24.85
N PRO A 89 -7.92 13.70 24.98
CA PRO A 89 -8.08 12.38 24.37
C PRO A 89 -7.98 12.40 22.84
N GLN A 90 -8.38 13.51 22.21
CA GLN A 90 -8.27 13.66 20.75
C GLN A 90 -6.81 13.85 20.30
N HIS A 91 -6.01 14.52 21.12
CA HIS A 91 -4.57 14.71 20.89
C HIS A 91 -3.79 13.42 21.09
N THR A 92 -4.03 12.69 22.20
CA THR A 92 -3.34 11.42 22.50
C THR A 92 -3.76 10.26 21.60
N ALA A 93 -4.92 10.37 20.93
CA ALA A 93 -5.32 9.45 19.87
C ALA A 93 -4.56 9.67 18.54
N THR A 94 -3.88 10.81 18.38
CA THR A 94 -3.18 11.22 17.15
C THR A 94 -1.67 11.29 17.31
N TYR A 95 -1.18 11.73 18.49
CA TYR A 95 0.23 11.98 18.75
C TYR A 95 0.81 11.12 19.87
N SER A 96 2.02 10.58 19.66
CA SER A 96 2.80 9.88 20.69
C SER A 96 3.66 10.86 21.48
N HIS A 97 3.86 10.59 22.76
CA HIS A 97 4.77 11.32 23.64
C HIS A 97 5.76 10.29 24.22
N PRO A 98 7.04 10.66 24.42
CA PRO A 98 7.96 9.84 25.19
C PRO A 98 7.47 9.89 26.64
N SER A 99 6.76 8.85 27.09
CA SER A 99 6.46 8.72 28.51
C SER A 99 7.79 8.57 29.25
N SER A 100 8.02 9.40 30.27
CA SER A 100 8.98 9.07 31.32
C SER A 100 8.58 7.72 31.89
N GLU A 101 9.46 6.72 31.82
CA GLU A 101 9.43 5.64 32.82
C GLU A 101 9.62 6.23 34.22
#